data_AF-A0A8T3NU66-F1
#
_entry.id   AF-A0A8T3NU66-F1
#
_cell.length_a   1.000
_cell.length_b   1.000
_cell.length_c   1.000
_cell.angle_alpha   90.00
_cell.angle_beta   90.00
_cell.angle_gamma   90.00
#
_symmetry.space_group_name_H-M   'P 1'
#
loop_
_entity.id
_entity.type
_entity.pdbx_description
1 polymer ?
#
loop_
_entity_poly.entity_id
_entity_poly.type
_entity_poly.pdbx_seq_one_letter_code
_entity_poly.pdbx_strand_id
1 'polypeptide(L)'
;MNLTQAEAKGFWPVYQAYQQDMRDINERLGKVVAEYAKAYHKGSANNETAKRLVEEALAIEEAEVRLKRSYLPRLEKVLPETKVARYLQIETKIRA
;
A
#
# COMPACT_ATOMS: atom_id res chain seq x y z
N MET A 1 -15.74 -1.55 9.91
CA MET A 1 -16.55 -2.19 8.85
C MET A 1 -17.25 -3.37 9.49
N ASN A 2 -18.57 -3.48 9.36
CA ASN A 2 -19.32 -4.57 10.02
C ASN A 2 -19.49 -5.73 9.04
N LEU A 3 -18.86 -6.87 9.34
CA LEU A 3 -18.93 -8.08 8.55
C LEU A 3 -19.90 -9.08 9.18
N THR A 4 -20.70 -9.76 8.37
CA THR A 4 -21.40 -10.98 8.80
C THR A 4 -20.38 -12.10 9.02
N GLN A 5 -20.76 -13.15 9.73
CA GLN A 5 -19.88 -14.31 9.94
C GLN A 5 -19.43 -14.94 8.62
N ALA A 6 -20.32 -15.00 7.63
CA ALA A 6 -20.02 -15.55 6.30
C ALA A 6 -19.03 -14.66 5.53
N GLU A 7 -19.28 -13.35 5.50
CA GLU A 7 -18.36 -12.38 4.87
C GLU A 7 -16.99 -12.40 5.54
N ALA A 8 -16.93 -12.42 6.88
CA ALA A 8 -15.69 -12.45 7.63
C ALA A 8 -14.84 -13.68 7.28
N LYS A 9 -15.47 -14.86 7.15
CA LYS A 9 -14.77 -16.10 6.78
C LYS A 9 -14.08 -15.99 5.41
N GLY A 10 -14.70 -15.32 4.44
CA GLY A 10 -14.10 -15.09 3.12
C GLY A 10 -13.12 -13.91 3.08
N PHE A 11 -13.41 -12.84 3.83
CA PHE A 11 -12.65 -11.60 3.83
C PHE A 11 -11.27 -11.74 4.49
N TRP A 12 -11.18 -12.39 5.67
CA TRP A 12 -9.93 -12.41 6.44
C TRP A 12 -8.74 -13.02 5.69
N PRO A 13 -8.87 -14.13 4.95
CA PRO A 13 -7.77 -14.64 4.13
C PRO A 13 -7.33 -13.67 3.02
N VAL A 14 -8.27 -12.95 2.40
CA VAL A 14 -7.94 -11.93 1.38
C VAL A 14 -7.22 -10.74 2.02
N TYR A 15 -7.71 -10.28 3.17
CA TYR A 15 -7.06 -9.22 3.96
C TYR A 15 -5.64 -9.60 4.36
N GLN A 16 -5.43 -10.79 4.94
CA GLN A 16 -4.11 -11.25 5.37
C GLN A 16 -3.10 -11.28 4.22
N ALA A 17 -3.51 -11.81 3.06
CA ALA A 17 -2.68 -11.82 1.87
C ALA A 17 -2.37 -10.40 1.38
N TYR A 18 -3.36 -9.51 1.34
CA TYR A 18 -3.16 -8.12 0.95
C TYR A 18 -2.17 -7.41 1.89
N GLN A 19 -2.34 -7.57 3.21
CA GLN A 19 -1.43 -6.96 4.19
C GLN A 19 -0.02 -7.53 4.06
N GLN A 20 0.11 -8.83 3.78
CA GLN A 20 1.41 -9.44 3.55
C GLN A 20 2.12 -8.82 2.34
N ASP A 21 1.46 -8.77 1.18
CA ASP A 21 2.04 -8.19 -0.04
C ASP A 21 2.32 -6.69 0.13
N MET A 22 1.51 -6.02 0.93
CA MET A 22 1.67 -4.60 1.22
C MET A 22 2.89 -4.29 2.11
N ARG A 23 3.33 -5.24 2.95
CA ARG A 23 4.54 -5.05 3.77
C ARG A 23 5.77 -4.80 2.90
N ASP A 24 5.91 -5.53 1.79
CA ASP A 24 7.06 -5.37 0.89
C ASP A 24 7.10 -3.96 0.27
N ILE A 25 5.94 -3.40 -0.05
CA ILE A 25 5.82 -2.04 -0.56
C ILE A 25 6.17 -1.02 0.54
N ASN A 26 5.68 -1.24 1.76
CA ASN A 26 6.00 -0.37 2.90
C ASN A 26 7.49 -0.40 3.26
N GLU A 27 8.16 -1.56 3.13
CA GLU A 27 9.61 -1.67 3.33
C GLU A 27 10.40 -0.86 2.30
N ARG A 28 9.96 -0.85 1.04
CA ARG A 28 10.56 0.01 -0.01
C ARG A 28 10.39 1.49 0.34
N LEU A 29 9.21 1.90 0.77
CA LEU A 29 8.95 3.28 1.20
C LEU A 29 9.83 3.67 2.39
N GLY A 30 9.96 2.79 3.38
CA GLY A 30 10.84 3.01 4.53
C GLY A 30 12.30 3.25 4.12
N LYS A 31 12.81 2.51 3.12
CA LYS A 31 14.17 2.72 2.58
C LYS A 31 14.30 4.08 1.89
N VAL A 32 13.34 4.49 1.07
CA VAL A 32 13.33 5.82 0.43
C VAL A 32 13.37 6.94 1.48
N VAL A 33 12.53 6.86 2.51
CA VAL A 33 12.50 7.85 3.60
C VAL A 33 13.81 7.88 4.37
N ALA A 34 14.38 6.72 4.70
CA ALA A 34 15.65 6.63 5.41
C ALA A 34 16.83 7.18 4.59
N GLU A 35 16.88 6.88 3.29
CA GLU A 35 17.91 7.40 2.39
C GLU A 35 17.79 8.91 2.19
N TYR A 36 16.56 9.43 2.05
CA TYR A 36 16.31 10.86 2.01
C TYR A 36 16.80 11.55 3.28
N ALA A 37 16.42 11.04 4.46
CA ALA A 37 16.86 11.60 5.75
C ALA A 37 18.38 11.59 5.88
N LYS A 38 19.04 10.48 5.51
CA LYS A 38 20.51 10.37 5.51
C LYS A 38 21.17 11.39 4.60
N ALA A 39 20.64 11.60 3.40
CA ALA A 39 21.17 12.58 2.45
C ALA A 39 20.97 14.02 2.95
N TYR A 40 19.79 14.32 3.53
CA TYR A 40 19.51 15.62 4.13
C TYR A 40 20.48 15.94 5.28
N HIS A 41 20.68 15.00 6.21
CA HIS A 41 21.60 15.17 7.34
C HIS A 41 23.07 15.37 6.94
N LYS A 42 23.48 14.94 5.74
CA LYS A 42 24.84 15.09 5.21
C LYS A 42 25.09 16.41 4.49
N GLY A 43 24.12 17.32 4.46
CA GLY A 43 24.27 18.64 3.80
C GLY A 43 23.62 18.73 2.41
N SER A 44 22.55 17.95 2.18
CA SER A 44 21.75 17.80 0.95
C SER A 44 22.15 16.65 0.03
N ALA A 45 21.14 16.07 -0.63
CA ALA A 45 21.32 15.07 -1.66
C ALA A 45 21.84 15.73 -2.94
N ASN A 46 22.78 15.09 -3.64
CA ASN A 46 23.10 15.50 -5.01
C ASN A 46 21.93 15.19 -5.95
N ASN A 47 21.88 15.85 -7.11
CA ASN A 47 20.77 15.74 -8.06
C ASN A 47 20.50 14.30 -8.52
N GLU A 48 21.54 13.47 -8.64
CA GLU A 48 21.42 12.06 -9.00
C GLU A 48 20.66 11.26 -7.92
N THR A 49 21.03 11.44 -6.65
CA THR A 49 20.34 10.80 -5.52
C THR A 49 18.90 11.29 -5.43
N ALA A 50 18.66 12.60 -5.59
CA ALA A 50 17.31 13.16 -5.58
C ALA A 50 16.44 12.57 -6.70
N LYS A 51 16.97 12.46 -7.92
CA LYS A 51 16.27 11.85 -9.05
C LYS A 51 15.87 10.40 -8.75
N ARG A 52 16.80 9.58 -8.26
CA ARG A 52 16.54 8.18 -7.92
C ARG A 52 15.47 8.03 -6.83
N LEU A 53 15.51 8.88 -5.79
CA LEU A 53 14.54 8.82 -4.69
C LEU A 53 13.13 9.20 -5.17
N VAL A 54 13.00 10.19 -6.05
CA VAL A 54 11.71 10.57 -6.65
C VAL A 54 11.18 9.46 -7.55
N GLU A 55 12.02 8.88 -8.41
CA GLU A 55 11.62 7.78 -9.29
C GLU A 55 11.14 6.56 -8.49
N GLU A 56 11.85 6.19 -7.41
CA GLU A 56 11.43 5.07 -6.56
C GLU A 56 10.15 5.38 -5.79
N ALA A 57 9.97 6.62 -5.29
CA ALA A 57 8.74 7.03 -4.63
C ALA A 57 7.52 6.90 -5.55
N LEU A 58 7.63 7.36 -6.80
CA LEU A 58 6.56 7.21 -7.80
C LEU A 58 6.32 5.73 -8.15
N ALA A 59 7.38 4.93 -8.29
CA ALA A 59 7.25 3.50 -8.53
C ALA A 59 6.56 2.74 -7.38
N ILE A 60 6.72 3.22 -6.14
CA ILE A 60 6.00 2.71 -4.96
C ILE A 60 4.51 3.05 -5.07
N GLU A 61 4.14 4.30 -5.36
CA GLU A 61 2.74 4.71 -5.54
C GLU A 61 2.03 3.85 -6.61
N GLU A 62 2.70 3.64 -7.75
CA GLU A 62 2.17 2.76 -8.79
C GLU A 62 2.02 1.30 -8.33
N ALA A 63 2.98 0.79 -7.55
CA ALA A 63 2.92 -0.58 -7.03
C ALA A 63 1.74 -0.76 -6.08
N GLU A 64 1.44 0.24 -5.25
CA GLU A 64 0.28 0.23 -4.37
C GLU A 64 -1.04 0.20 -5.16
N VAL A 65 -1.16 1.02 -6.21
CA VAL A 65 -2.35 1.01 -7.07
C VAL A 65 -2.50 -0.34 -7.76
N ARG A 66 -1.40 -0.90 -8.30
CA ARG A 66 -1.40 -2.24 -8.91
C ARG A 66 -1.84 -3.32 -7.92
N LEU A 67 -1.36 -3.26 -6.67
CA LEU A 67 -1.76 -4.19 -5.62
C LEU A 67 -3.26 -4.06 -5.28
N LYS A 68 -3.77 -2.84 -5.10
CA LYS A 68 -5.21 -2.61 -4.87
C LYS A 68 -6.05 -3.17 -6.03
N ARG A 69 -5.61 -2.96 -7.29
CA ARG A 69 -6.29 -3.48 -8.48
C ARG A 69 -6.27 -5.01 -8.55
N SER A 70 -5.16 -5.66 -8.19
CA SER A 70 -5.07 -7.13 -8.22
C SER A 70 -5.95 -7.79 -7.15
N TYR A 71 -6.16 -7.11 -6.02
CA TYR A 71 -7.02 -7.60 -4.94
C TYR A 71 -8.50 -7.26 -5.09
N LEU A 72 -8.86 -6.27 -5.90
CA LEU A 72 -10.25 -5.86 -6.11
C LEU A 72 -11.16 -7.06 -6.49
N PRO A 73 -10.86 -7.88 -7.51
CA PRO A 73 -11.70 -9.04 -7.85
C PRO A 73 -11.77 -10.10 -6.75
N ARG A 74 -10.77 -10.18 -5.85
CA ARG A 74 -10.77 -11.10 -4.71
C ARG A 74 -11.69 -10.61 -3.60
N LEU A 75 -11.76 -9.29 -3.41
CA LEU A 75 -12.63 -8.63 -2.44
C LEU A 75 -14.10 -8.69 -2.89
N GLU A 76 -14.38 -8.39 -4.16
CA GLU A 76 -15.73 -8.43 -4.76
C GLU A 76 -16.36 -9.84 -4.67
N LYS A 77 -15.53 -10.89 -4.71
CA LYS A 77 -16.00 -12.28 -4.53
C LYS A 77 -16.49 -12.60 -3.12
N VAL A 78 -16.05 -11.86 -2.10
CA VAL A 78 -16.31 -12.18 -0.69
C VAL A 78 -17.04 -11.07 0.06
N LEU A 79 -17.25 -9.91 -0.56
CA LEU A 79 -17.93 -8.76 0.01
C LEU A 79 -18.86 -8.09 -1.01
N PRO A 80 -20.00 -7.53 -0.55
CA PRO A 80 -20.77 -6.57 -1.34
C PRO A 80 -19.94 -5.31 -1.68
N GLU A 81 -20.22 -4.69 -2.84
CA GLU A 81 -19.50 -3.52 -3.35
C GLU A 81 -19.40 -2.35 -2.37
N THR A 82 -20.44 -2.12 -1.55
CA THR A 82 -20.41 -1.05 -0.53
C THR A 82 -19.33 -1.27 0.53
N LYS A 83 -19.05 -2.54 0.86
CA LYS A 83 -17.99 -2.91 1.81
C LYS A 83 -16.61 -2.95 1.14
N VAL A 84 -16.54 -3.34 -0.13
CA VAL A 84 -15.31 -3.22 -0.94
C VAL A 84 -14.85 -1.75 -0.99
N ALA A 85 -15.75 -0.84 -1.35
CA ALA A 85 -15.48 0.60 -1.36
C ALA A 85 -15.05 1.12 0.02
N ARG A 86 -15.74 0.71 1.10
CA ARG A 86 -15.37 1.09 2.47
C ARG A 86 -13.99 0.59 2.86
N TYR A 87 -13.64 -0.64 2.49
CA TYR A 87 -12.34 -1.23 2.77
C TYR A 87 -11.21 -0.47 2.05
N LEU A 88 -11.34 -0.23 0.73
CA LEU A 88 -10.33 0.51 -0.03
C LEU A 88 -10.16 1.97 0.46
N GLN A 89 -11.23 2.58 0.96
CA GLN A 89 -11.15 3.90 1.59
C GLN A 89 -10.38 3.86 2.91
N ILE A 90 -10.56 2.81 3.73
CA ILE A 90 -9.79 2.62 4.97
C ILE A 90 -8.30 2.45 4.64
N GLU A 91 -7.97 1.58 3.68
CA GLU A 91 -6.58 1.37 3.23
C GLU A 91 -5.92 2.66 2.74
N THR A 92 -6.67 3.50 2.04
CA THR A 92 -6.18 4.80 1.56
C THR A 92 -5.95 5.78 2.71
N LYS A 93 -6.80 5.76 3.76
CA LYS A 93 -6.63 6.62 4.94
C LYS A 93 -5.51 6.19 5.88
N ILE A 94 -5.20 4.89 5.96
CA ILE A 94 -4.05 4.40 6.72
C ILE A 94 -2.73 4.89 6.09
N ARG A 95 -2.74 5.19 4.79
CA ARG A 95 -1.57 5.56 4.00
C ARG A 95 -1.34 7.05 3.84
N ALA A 96 -2.34 7.87 4.13
CA ALA A 96 -2.28 9.33 4.05
C ALA A 96 -1.75 9.92 5.37
#